data_AF-A0AAV4Z8R5-F1
#
_entry.id   AF-A0AAV4Z8R5-F1
#
_cell.length_a   1.000
_cell.length_b   1.000
_cell.length_c   1.000
_cell.angle_alpha   90.00
_cell.angle_beta   90.00
_cell.angle_gamma   90.00
#
_symmetry.space_group_name_H-M   'P 1'
#
loop_
_entity.id
_entity.type
_entity.pdbx_description
1 polymer ?
#
loop_
_entity_poly.entity_id
_entity_poly.type
_entity_poly.pdbx_seq_one_letter_code
_entity_poly.pdbx_strand_id
1 'polypeptide(L)'
;MRVITISYSAFDSFVVPGLDAKDISQTTQDLASGDGRFVFCGLRDLVAEARADVEKDELEKSEDEKEVQVERRTSTRLKPVEQLAGEFAALVSRIRTEGRVELLEAALEPLFADPSFSELRDQISRLTGTSKGARAVFLSWSTGHKIALHVVASLVAHARPRSLVLFDEPEAHLHPPLMAALMHSVRVVLTELNALCIAATHSPVLLQETLSRHVRRVHRIGGLIEVTTPKLETFGENVGILTYDAFGLTAASTDYHKVLDLLVSGSDSLDDIEALFQPGMSAQARAYVLTQFARKK
;
A
#
# COMPACT_ATOMS: atom_id res chain seq x y z
N MET A 1 12.63 -16.79 11.98
CA MET A 1 12.33 -15.48 11.36
C MET A 1 10.89 -15.53 10.85
N ARG A 2 10.06 -14.53 11.17
CA ARG A 2 8.71 -14.40 10.59
C ARG A 2 8.76 -13.46 9.38
N VAL A 3 8.02 -13.79 8.35
CA VAL A 3 7.80 -12.95 7.16
C VAL A 3 6.35 -12.50 7.18
N ILE A 4 6.13 -11.19 7.17
CA ILE A 4 4.80 -10.57 7.19
C ILE A 4 4.62 -9.83 5.88
N THR A 5 3.64 -10.24 5.08
CA THR A 5 3.30 -9.56 3.84
C THR A 5 2.04 -8.74 4.05
N ILE A 6 2.07 -7.48 3.64
CA ILE A 6 0.98 -6.53 3.78
C ILE A 6 0.63 -6.02 2.39
N SER A 7 -0.62 -6.25 1.97
CA SER A 7 -1.16 -5.66 0.74
C SER A 7 -2.68 -5.51 0.82
N TYR A 8 -3.17 -4.36 0.37
CA TYR A 8 -4.60 -4.08 0.25
C TYR A 8 -5.04 -3.96 -1.22
N SER A 9 -4.28 -4.54 -2.15
CA SER A 9 -4.66 -4.65 -3.56
C SER A 9 -5.40 -5.96 -3.84
N ALA A 10 -6.53 -5.84 -4.54
CA ALA A 10 -7.28 -6.99 -5.07
C ALA A 10 -6.62 -7.58 -6.33
N PHE A 11 -5.71 -6.84 -6.97
CA PHE A 11 -5.14 -7.19 -8.28
C PHE A 11 -3.78 -7.89 -8.17
N ASP A 12 -3.28 -8.07 -6.96
CA ASP A 12 -2.00 -8.71 -6.76
C ASP A 12 -2.03 -10.19 -7.15
N SER A 13 -0.94 -10.65 -7.73
CA SER A 13 -0.83 -12.00 -8.29
C SER A 13 0.07 -12.94 -7.47
N PHE A 14 0.62 -12.50 -6.34
CA PHE A 14 1.50 -13.35 -5.54
C PHE A 14 0.75 -14.55 -4.91
N VAL A 15 1.49 -15.64 -4.70
CA VAL A 15 1.04 -16.92 -4.16
C VAL A 15 1.54 -17.16 -2.74
N VAL A 16 0.85 -18.03 -2.00
CA VAL A 16 1.38 -18.54 -0.73
C VAL A 16 2.71 -19.27 -1.02
N PRO A 17 3.79 -19.04 -0.24
CA PRO A 17 5.06 -19.71 -0.48
C PRO A 17 4.93 -21.23 -0.36
N GLY A 18 5.46 -21.98 -1.33
CA GLY A 18 5.52 -23.44 -1.32
C GLY A 18 6.14 -23.97 -2.60
N LEU A 19 6.84 -25.11 -2.53
CA LEU A 19 7.46 -25.75 -3.70
C LEU A 19 6.56 -26.82 -4.31
N ASP A 20 5.73 -27.46 -3.50
CA ASP A 20 4.77 -28.48 -3.92
C ASP A 20 3.42 -28.33 -3.20
N ALA A 21 2.43 -29.13 -3.60
CA ALA A 21 1.07 -29.08 -3.02
C ALA A 21 1.04 -29.40 -1.51
N LYS A 22 1.98 -30.20 -1.00
CA LYS A 22 2.06 -30.52 0.42
C LYS A 22 2.60 -29.33 1.23
N ASP A 23 3.63 -28.68 0.72
CA ASP A 23 4.19 -27.45 1.28
C ASP A 23 3.17 -26.32 1.28
N ILE A 24 2.40 -26.17 0.19
CA ILE A 24 1.32 -25.17 0.10
C ILE A 24 0.22 -25.50 1.12
N SER A 25 -0.18 -26.76 1.26
CA SER A 25 -1.21 -27.18 2.23
C SER A 25 -0.77 -26.92 3.68
N GLN A 26 0.47 -27.28 4.04
CA GLN A 26 1.02 -27.00 5.36
C GLN A 26 1.12 -25.49 5.63
N THR A 27 1.64 -24.73 4.67
CA THR A 27 1.75 -23.27 4.79
C THR A 27 0.37 -22.62 4.89
N THR A 28 -0.65 -23.18 4.23
CA THR A 28 -2.04 -22.73 4.32
C THR A 28 -2.64 -23.01 5.69
N GLN A 29 -2.35 -24.16 6.30
CA GLN A 29 -2.76 -24.46 7.69
C GLN A 29 -2.07 -23.53 8.68
N ASP A 30 -0.78 -23.34 8.53
CA ASP A 30 0.04 -22.43 9.34
C ASP A 30 -0.48 -20.99 9.24
N LEU A 31 -0.85 -20.53 8.02
CA LEU A 31 -1.41 -19.22 7.77
C LEU A 31 -2.80 -19.08 8.41
N ALA A 32 -3.66 -20.10 8.30
CA ALA A 32 -4.98 -20.11 8.91
C ALA A 32 -4.93 -20.08 10.44
N SER A 33 -3.93 -20.71 11.04
CA SER A 33 -3.70 -20.68 12.50
C SER A 33 -3.11 -19.35 12.99
N GLY A 34 -2.43 -18.60 12.10
CA GLY A 34 -1.71 -17.37 12.46
C GLY A 34 -0.45 -17.59 13.29
N ASP A 35 0.00 -18.84 13.44
CA ASP A 35 1.23 -19.21 14.15
C ASP A 35 2.41 -19.56 13.24
N GLY A 36 2.14 -19.62 11.93
CA GLY A 36 3.11 -19.84 10.88
C GLY A 36 4.30 -18.88 10.85
N ARG A 37 5.30 -19.26 10.05
CA ARG A 37 6.43 -18.39 9.69
C ARG A 37 6.04 -17.30 8.70
N PHE A 38 4.98 -17.52 7.92
CA PHE A 38 4.43 -16.57 6.97
C PHE A 38 3.09 -16.05 7.47
N VAL A 39 2.92 -14.73 7.50
CA VAL A 39 1.67 -14.05 7.85
C VAL A 39 1.29 -13.13 6.70
N PHE A 40 0.01 -13.16 6.31
CA PHE A 40 -0.55 -12.22 5.36
C PHE A 40 -1.57 -11.31 6.02
N CYS A 41 -1.43 -10.00 5.78
CA CYS A 41 -2.34 -8.96 6.21
C CYS A 41 -2.87 -8.25 4.96
N GLY A 42 -4.18 -8.32 4.71
CA GLY A 42 -4.73 -7.75 3.50
C GLY A 42 -6.17 -8.13 3.19
N LEU A 43 -6.66 -7.61 2.05
CA LEU A 43 -8.03 -7.84 1.56
C LEU A 43 -8.25 -9.25 1.01
N ARG A 44 -7.20 -9.89 0.50
CA ARG A 44 -7.30 -11.21 -0.14
C ARG A 44 -7.44 -12.33 0.89
N ASP A 45 -8.26 -13.31 0.60
CA ASP A 45 -8.35 -14.55 1.37
C ASP A 45 -7.40 -15.60 0.78
N LEU A 46 -6.10 -15.45 1.08
CA LEU A 46 -5.09 -16.37 0.56
C LEU A 46 -5.29 -17.82 1.00
N VAL A 47 -5.94 -18.05 2.15
CA VAL A 47 -6.24 -19.39 2.64
C VAL A 47 -7.33 -20.02 1.78
N ALA A 48 -8.41 -19.28 1.50
CA ALA A 48 -9.47 -19.75 0.62
C ALA A 48 -9.00 -19.90 -0.83
N GLU A 49 -8.09 -19.04 -1.30
CA GLU A 49 -7.45 -19.17 -2.61
C GLU A 49 -6.57 -20.43 -2.66
N ALA A 50 -5.63 -20.60 -1.72
CA ALA A 50 -4.71 -21.74 -1.72
C ALA A 50 -5.43 -23.09 -1.57
N ARG A 51 -6.52 -23.16 -0.80
CA ARG A 51 -7.36 -24.37 -0.72
C ARG A 51 -8.01 -24.70 -2.07
N ALA A 52 -8.52 -23.70 -2.77
CA ALA A 52 -9.11 -23.89 -4.10
C ALA A 52 -8.05 -24.30 -5.14
N ASP A 53 -6.84 -23.77 -5.02
CA ASP A 53 -5.71 -24.14 -5.88
C ASP A 53 -5.34 -25.63 -5.67
N VAL A 54 -5.26 -26.09 -4.41
CA VAL A 54 -4.98 -27.51 -4.08
C VAL A 54 -6.10 -28.43 -4.58
N GLU A 55 -7.37 -28.06 -4.38
CA GLU A 55 -8.52 -28.83 -4.88
C GLU A 55 -8.49 -28.96 -6.41
N LYS A 56 -8.13 -27.89 -7.12
CA LYS A 56 -8.00 -27.90 -8.58
C LYS A 56 -6.84 -28.78 -9.06
N ASP A 57 -5.68 -28.68 -8.42
CA ASP A 57 -4.51 -29.50 -8.74
C ASP A 57 -4.79 -31.01 -8.52
N GLU A 58 -5.54 -31.37 -7.47
CA GLU A 58 -5.93 -32.75 -7.21
C GLU A 58 -6.88 -33.31 -8.30
N LEU A 59 -7.73 -32.46 -8.86
CA LEU A 59 -8.61 -32.81 -9.98
C LEU A 59 -7.82 -32.95 -11.29
N GLU A 60 -6.88 -32.04 -11.58
CA GLU A 60 -6.09 -32.03 -12.82
C GLU A 60 -4.99 -33.10 -12.86
N LYS A 61 -4.42 -33.51 -11.71
CA LYS A 61 -3.49 -34.64 -11.60
C LYS A 61 -4.06 -35.99 -12.03
N SER A 62 -5.38 -36.08 -12.24
CA SER A 62 -6.01 -37.27 -12.80
C SER A 62 -5.86 -37.38 -14.33
N GLU A 63 -5.43 -36.34 -15.05
CA GLU A 63 -5.45 -36.33 -16.52
C GLU A 63 -4.12 -36.07 -17.28
N ASP A 64 -3.01 -35.62 -16.69
CA ASP A 64 -1.66 -35.78 -17.28
C ASP A 64 -0.57 -35.14 -16.40
N GLU A 65 0.60 -35.79 -16.30
CA GLU A 65 1.81 -35.25 -15.66
C GLU A 65 2.41 -34.11 -16.52
N LYS A 66 2.08 -32.85 -16.24
CA LYS A 66 2.85 -31.70 -16.72
C LYS A 66 3.35 -30.86 -15.56
N GLU A 67 4.64 -30.51 -15.62
CA GLU A 67 5.31 -29.59 -14.72
C GLU A 67 4.53 -28.28 -14.61
N VAL A 68 4.18 -27.91 -13.38
CA VAL A 68 3.38 -26.73 -13.06
C VAL A 68 4.24 -25.48 -13.23
N GLN A 69 4.03 -24.75 -14.32
CA GLN A 69 4.41 -23.33 -14.35
C GLN A 69 3.42 -22.58 -13.47
N VAL A 70 3.89 -22.08 -12.32
CA VAL A 70 3.18 -21.17 -11.42
C VAL A 70 3.03 -19.80 -12.10
N GLU A 71 2.39 -19.74 -13.27
CA GLU A 71 2.16 -18.51 -14.00
C GLU A 71 0.73 -18.02 -13.81
N ARG A 72 0.62 -16.99 -12.96
CA ARG A 72 -0.49 -16.03 -12.84
C ARG A 72 -1.86 -16.64 -12.50
N ARG A 73 -2.22 -16.53 -11.21
CA ARG A 73 -3.59 -16.76 -10.75
C ARG A 73 -4.59 -15.96 -11.58
N THR A 74 -5.66 -16.62 -12.03
CA THR A 74 -6.75 -16.00 -12.83
C THR A 74 -7.94 -15.55 -11.98
N SER A 75 -8.01 -15.95 -10.70
CA SER A 75 -9.07 -15.52 -9.78
C SER A 75 -8.54 -15.19 -8.39
N THR A 76 -8.94 -14.04 -7.86
CA THR A 76 -8.67 -13.57 -6.49
C THR A 76 -9.94 -13.67 -5.64
N ARG A 77 -9.83 -14.08 -4.37
CA ARG A 77 -10.96 -14.07 -3.42
C ARG A 77 -10.77 -12.96 -2.41
N LEU A 78 -11.79 -12.12 -2.22
CA LEU A 78 -11.75 -11.02 -1.27
C LEU A 78 -12.51 -11.35 0.01
N LYS A 79 -11.96 -10.91 1.14
CA LYS A 79 -12.60 -11.01 2.44
C LYS A 79 -13.75 -10.00 2.54
N PRO A 80 -14.96 -10.41 2.98
CA PRO A 80 -16.00 -9.46 3.32
C PRO A 80 -15.60 -8.61 4.53
N VAL A 81 -16.20 -7.43 4.66
CA VAL A 81 -15.86 -6.48 5.73
C VAL A 81 -16.09 -7.07 7.13
N GLU A 82 -17.06 -7.97 7.28
CA GLU A 82 -17.35 -8.66 8.52
C GLU A 82 -16.23 -9.63 8.92
N GLN A 83 -15.57 -10.26 7.95
CA GLN A 83 -14.41 -11.12 8.19
C GLN A 83 -13.22 -10.28 8.64
N LEU A 84 -12.92 -9.17 7.96
CA LEU A 84 -11.87 -8.23 8.37
C LEU A 84 -12.12 -7.66 9.78
N ALA A 85 -13.37 -7.35 10.12
CA ALA A 85 -13.72 -6.89 11.46
C ALA A 85 -13.53 -7.99 12.53
N GLY A 86 -13.75 -9.25 12.17
CA GLY A 86 -13.45 -10.40 13.02
C GLY A 86 -11.94 -10.61 13.20
N GLU A 87 -11.17 -10.54 12.12
CA GLU A 87 -9.71 -10.59 12.14
C GLU A 87 -9.15 -9.48 13.03
N PHE A 88 -9.61 -8.24 12.86
CA PHE A 88 -9.20 -7.11 13.69
C PHE A 88 -9.46 -7.36 15.19
N ALA A 89 -10.64 -7.86 15.54
CA ALA A 89 -10.97 -8.19 16.93
C ALA A 89 -10.06 -9.29 17.51
N ALA A 90 -9.71 -10.29 16.69
CA ALA A 90 -8.76 -11.35 17.08
C ALA A 90 -7.34 -10.81 17.28
N LEU A 91 -6.88 -9.89 16.41
CA LEU A 91 -5.59 -9.21 16.55
C LEU A 91 -5.52 -8.46 17.88
N VAL A 92 -6.53 -7.64 18.19
CA VAL A 92 -6.58 -6.89 19.46
C VAL A 92 -6.61 -7.83 20.67
N SER A 93 -7.37 -8.94 20.59
CA SER A 93 -7.37 -9.95 21.65
C SER A 93 -5.97 -10.55 21.86
N ARG A 94 -5.28 -10.90 20.77
CA ARG A 94 -3.92 -11.46 20.82
C ARG A 94 -2.92 -10.48 21.44
N ILE A 95 -2.97 -9.21 21.03
CA ILE A 95 -2.12 -8.14 21.57
C ILE A 95 -2.26 -8.06 23.10
N ARG A 96 -3.49 -8.14 23.61
CA ARG A 96 -3.75 -8.13 25.06
C ARG A 96 -3.21 -9.36 25.76
N THR A 97 -3.49 -10.56 25.22
CA THR A 97 -3.01 -11.81 25.81
C THR A 97 -1.49 -11.90 25.83
N GLU A 98 -0.82 -11.33 24.82
CA GLU A 98 0.65 -11.29 24.74
C GLU A 98 1.28 -10.09 25.48
N GLY A 99 0.49 -9.25 26.16
CA GLY A 99 0.99 -8.11 26.93
C GLY A 99 1.59 -6.97 26.10
N ARG A 100 1.17 -6.80 24.84
CA ARG A 100 1.74 -5.84 23.87
C ARG A 100 0.94 -4.55 23.71
N VAL A 101 0.09 -4.25 24.69
CA VAL A 101 -0.82 -3.08 24.63
C VAL A 101 -0.01 -1.78 24.58
N GLU A 102 1.05 -1.67 25.36
CA GLU A 102 1.93 -0.48 25.36
C GLU A 102 2.57 -0.24 23.98
N LEU A 103 3.01 -1.30 23.30
CA LEU A 103 3.54 -1.20 21.94
C LEU A 103 2.44 -0.78 20.94
N LEU A 104 1.21 -1.28 21.10
CA LEU A 104 0.09 -0.83 20.28
C LEU A 104 -0.18 0.66 20.49
N GLU A 105 -0.25 1.13 21.72
CA GLU A 105 -0.49 2.54 22.05
C GLU A 105 0.61 3.44 21.47
N ALA A 106 1.88 3.07 21.68
CA ALA A 106 3.01 3.80 21.11
C ALA A 106 2.98 3.83 19.58
N ALA A 107 2.62 2.71 18.94
CA ALA A 107 2.51 2.64 17.48
C ALA A 107 1.31 3.43 16.94
N LEU A 108 0.26 3.64 17.73
CA LEU A 108 -0.92 4.37 17.29
C LEU A 108 -0.82 5.89 17.48
N GLU A 109 0.08 6.37 18.35
CA GLU A 109 0.24 7.81 18.60
C GLU A 109 0.49 8.65 17.33
N PRO A 110 1.32 8.24 16.35
CA PRO A 110 1.50 8.99 15.11
C PRO A 110 0.23 9.10 14.27
N LEU A 111 -0.62 8.06 14.26
CA LEU A 111 -1.92 8.12 13.58
C LEU A 111 -2.85 9.13 14.25
N PHE A 112 -2.79 9.26 15.58
CA PHE A 112 -3.64 10.20 16.32
C PHE A 112 -3.20 11.66 16.23
N ALA A 113 -1.99 11.92 15.73
CA ALA A 113 -1.57 13.26 15.38
C ALA A 113 -2.25 13.77 14.10
N ASP A 114 -2.77 12.87 13.25
CA ASP A 114 -3.53 13.26 12.07
C ASP A 114 -4.94 13.75 12.47
N PRO A 115 -5.39 14.93 11.99
CA PRO A 115 -6.69 15.49 12.36
C PRO A 115 -7.88 14.56 12.11
N SER A 116 -7.78 13.66 11.12
CA SER A 116 -8.84 12.70 10.80
C SER A 116 -9.05 11.63 11.88
N PHE A 117 -8.14 11.50 12.85
CA PHE A 117 -8.23 10.56 13.98
C PHE A 117 -8.66 11.20 15.29
N SER A 118 -8.89 12.51 15.33
CA SER A 118 -9.25 13.23 16.57
C SER A 118 -10.49 12.64 17.27
N GLU A 119 -11.54 12.30 16.51
CA GLU A 119 -12.76 11.64 17.02
C GLU A 119 -12.55 10.17 17.39
N LEU A 120 -11.50 9.54 16.86
CA LEU A 120 -11.17 8.13 17.07
C LEU A 120 -10.40 7.90 18.37
N ARG A 121 -9.72 8.94 18.89
CA ARG A 121 -8.93 8.87 20.13
C ARG A 121 -9.77 8.37 21.31
N ASP A 122 -11.01 8.83 21.42
CA ASP A 122 -11.92 8.44 22.51
C ASP A 122 -12.46 7.01 22.36
N GLN A 123 -12.47 6.47 21.13
CA GLN A 123 -12.98 5.13 20.82
C GLN A 123 -11.97 4.02 21.13
N ILE A 124 -10.68 4.32 21.29
CA ILE A 124 -9.62 3.31 21.49
C ILE A 124 -9.72 2.63 22.85
N SER A 125 -10.18 3.35 23.88
CA SER A 125 -10.51 2.74 25.17
C SER A 125 -11.51 1.58 25.03
N ARG A 126 -12.45 1.70 24.07
CA ARG A 126 -13.43 0.65 23.74
C ARG A 126 -12.81 -0.44 22.86
N LEU A 127 -11.84 -0.08 22.02
CA LEU A 127 -11.08 -0.99 21.17
C LEU A 127 -10.25 -1.97 22.01
N THR A 128 -9.49 -1.47 22.98
CA THR A 128 -8.68 -2.31 23.88
C THR A 128 -9.53 -3.02 24.94
N GLY A 129 -10.81 -2.66 25.08
CA GLY A 129 -11.74 -3.20 26.08
C GLY A 129 -12.26 -4.62 25.80
N THR A 130 -13.03 -4.84 24.73
CA THR A 130 -13.64 -6.15 24.42
C THR A 130 -13.62 -6.46 22.93
N SER A 131 -13.60 -7.75 22.55
CA SER A 131 -13.62 -8.16 21.13
C SER A 131 -14.87 -7.67 20.39
N LYS A 132 -16.03 -7.63 21.07
CA LYS A 132 -17.27 -7.07 20.51
C LYS A 132 -17.15 -5.55 20.28
N GLY A 133 -16.52 -4.85 21.22
CA GLY A 133 -16.20 -3.42 21.09
C GLY A 133 -15.27 -3.15 19.91
N ALA A 134 -14.17 -3.88 19.81
CA ALA A 134 -13.21 -3.77 18.71
C ALA A 134 -13.88 -3.98 17.33
N ARG A 135 -14.74 -4.99 17.20
CA ARG A 135 -15.49 -5.24 15.96
C ARG A 135 -16.44 -4.10 15.60
N ALA A 136 -17.22 -3.60 16.56
CA ALA A 136 -18.17 -2.51 16.33
C ALA A 136 -17.46 -1.21 15.93
N VAL A 137 -16.37 -0.89 16.63
CA VAL A 137 -15.54 0.28 16.36
C VAL A 137 -14.90 0.16 14.97
N PHE A 138 -14.32 -0.99 14.62
CA PHE A 138 -13.75 -1.24 13.30
C PHE A 138 -14.74 -0.98 12.16
N LEU A 139 -15.97 -1.46 12.29
CA LEU A 139 -16.99 -1.31 11.24
C LEU A 139 -17.38 0.17 11.02
N SER A 140 -17.32 0.99 12.06
CA SER A 140 -17.71 2.41 12.01
C SER A 140 -16.72 3.33 11.29
N TRP A 141 -15.48 2.88 11.08
CA TRP A 141 -14.41 3.70 10.53
C TRP A 141 -14.44 3.88 9.01
N SER A 142 -13.75 4.90 8.50
CA SER A 142 -13.51 5.04 7.06
C SER A 142 -12.60 3.92 6.53
N THR A 143 -12.55 3.73 5.22
CA THR A 143 -11.68 2.71 4.59
C THR A 143 -10.21 2.93 4.93
N GLY A 144 -9.71 4.17 4.85
CA GLY A 144 -8.31 4.47 5.16
C GLY A 144 -7.97 4.21 6.63
N HIS A 145 -8.88 4.55 7.55
CA HIS A 145 -8.75 4.27 8.98
C HIS A 145 -8.72 2.77 9.28
N LYS A 146 -9.62 1.99 8.64
CA LYS A 146 -9.65 0.52 8.75
C LYS A 146 -8.32 -0.08 8.32
N ILE A 147 -7.79 0.34 7.17
CA ILE A 147 -6.52 -0.15 6.63
C ILE A 147 -5.38 0.18 7.60
N ALA A 148 -5.21 1.46 7.96
CA ALA A 148 -4.11 1.90 8.81
C ALA A 148 -4.09 1.17 10.16
N LEU A 149 -5.25 1.06 10.82
CA LEU A 149 -5.36 0.41 12.12
C LEU A 149 -5.20 -1.11 12.03
N HIS A 150 -5.71 -1.73 10.96
CA HIS A 150 -5.50 -3.16 10.72
C HIS A 150 -4.03 -3.48 10.46
N VAL A 151 -3.31 -2.66 9.68
CA VAL A 151 -1.86 -2.79 9.47
C VAL A 151 -1.10 -2.72 10.79
N VAL A 152 -1.34 -1.67 11.59
CA VAL A 152 -0.63 -1.48 12.86
C VAL A 152 -0.94 -2.62 13.82
N ALA A 153 -2.22 -2.98 14.01
CA ALA A 153 -2.60 -4.11 14.86
C ALA A 153 -1.99 -5.43 14.38
N SER A 154 -1.95 -5.67 13.07
CA SER A 154 -1.35 -6.89 12.51
C SER A 154 0.14 -6.97 12.79
N LEU A 155 0.87 -5.86 12.62
CA LEU A 155 2.29 -5.80 12.93
C LEU A 155 2.54 -6.03 14.43
N VAL A 156 1.81 -5.34 15.32
CA VAL A 156 2.00 -5.51 16.77
C VAL A 156 1.68 -6.95 17.22
N ALA A 157 0.61 -7.55 16.68
CA ALA A 157 0.19 -8.90 17.02
C ALA A 157 1.15 -9.98 16.50
N HIS A 158 1.60 -9.86 15.24
CA HIS A 158 2.32 -10.94 14.57
C HIS A 158 3.83 -10.76 14.51
N ALA A 159 4.33 -9.53 14.48
CA ALA A 159 5.76 -9.29 14.38
C ALA A 159 6.50 -9.82 15.62
N ARG A 160 7.68 -10.34 15.37
CA ARG A 160 8.61 -10.89 16.37
C ARG A 160 9.98 -10.27 16.13
N PRO A 161 10.92 -10.37 17.09
CA PRO A 161 12.27 -9.88 16.87
C PRO A 161 12.88 -10.39 15.56
N ARG A 162 13.50 -9.51 14.78
CA ARG A 162 14.11 -9.82 13.47
C ARG A 162 13.12 -10.35 12.43
N SER A 163 11.87 -9.88 12.45
CA SER A 163 10.91 -10.19 11.37
C SER A 163 11.26 -9.41 10.09
N LEU A 164 10.84 -9.95 8.95
CA LEU A 164 10.86 -9.26 7.66
C LEU A 164 9.43 -8.87 7.29
N VAL A 165 9.18 -7.59 7.06
CA VAL A 165 7.91 -7.05 6.58
C VAL A 165 8.06 -6.72 5.10
N LEU A 166 7.13 -7.19 4.28
CA LEU A 166 6.98 -6.83 2.88
C LEU A 166 5.69 -6.02 2.76
N PHE A 167 5.78 -4.76 2.37
CA PHE A 167 4.63 -3.87 2.30
C PHE A 167 4.44 -3.38 0.86
N ASP A 168 3.39 -3.87 0.21
CA ASP A 168 3.05 -3.47 -1.15
C ASP A 168 2.03 -2.33 -1.16
N GLU A 169 2.31 -1.32 -1.97
CA GLU A 169 1.52 -0.08 -2.13
C GLU A 169 0.88 0.43 -0.83
N PRO A 170 1.68 0.79 0.20
CA PRO A 170 1.15 1.28 1.47
C PRO A 170 0.27 2.53 1.34
N GLU A 171 0.43 3.30 0.25
CA GLU A 171 -0.40 4.44 -0.11
C GLU A 171 -1.80 4.08 -0.62
N ALA A 172 -2.07 2.80 -0.94
CA ALA A 172 -3.32 2.39 -1.54
C ALA A 172 -4.50 2.76 -0.62
N HIS A 173 -5.42 3.57 -1.17
CA HIS A 173 -6.60 4.07 -0.46
C HIS A 173 -6.33 5.02 0.73
N LEU A 174 -5.10 5.55 0.88
CA LEU A 174 -4.75 6.52 1.91
C LEU A 174 -4.49 7.91 1.31
N HIS A 175 -4.99 8.95 1.98
CA HIS A 175 -4.57 10.32 1.64
C HIS A 175 -3.14 10.57 2.14
N PRO A 176 -2.37 11.51 1.52
CA PRO A 176 -0.96 11.69 1.82
C PRO A 176 -0.61 11.88 3.31
N PRO A 177 -1.35 12.70 4.10
CA PRO A 177 -1.08 12.83 5.54
C PRO A 177 -1.18 11.51 6.32
N LEU A 178 -2.24 10.72 6.07
CA LEU A 178 -2.46 9.45 6.74
C LEU A 178 -1.42 8.40 6.32
N MET A 179 -1.01 8.42 5.05
CA MET A 179 0.09 7.56 4.59
C MET A 179 1.39 7.86 5.36
N ALA A 180 1.75 9.14 5.51
CA ALA A 180 2.93 9.52 6.31
C ALA A 180 2.79 9.07 7.77
N ALA A 181 1.63 9.31 8.40
CA ALA A 181 1.34 8.90 9.76
C ALA A 181 1.44 7.38 9.95
N LEU A 182 0.88 6.59 9.03
CA LEU A 182 0.99 5.12 9.03
C LEU A 182 2.44 4.68 8.97
N MET A 183 3.27 5.32 8.14
CA MET A 183 4.68 4.95 8.03
C MET A 183 5.49 5.29 9.28
N HIS A 184 5.14 6.36 10.00
CA HIS A 184 5.68 6.61 11.34
C HIS A 184 5.28 5.50 12.31
N SER A 185 4.01 5.11 12.34
CA SER A 185 3.51 4.01 13.16
C SER A 185 4.20 2.67 12.86
N VAL A 186 4.39 2.35 11.58
CA VAL A 186 5.15 1.16 11.15
C VAL A 186 6.58 1.22 11.68
N ARG A 187 7.27 2.37 11.57
CA ARG A 187 8.64 2.54 12.08
C ARG A 187 8.74 2.35 13.60
N VAL A 188 7.75 2.78 14.37
CA VAL A 188 7.70 2.53 15.83
C VAL A 188 7.76 1.03 16.10
N VAL A 189 6.90 0.24 15.44
CA VAL A 189 6.87 -1.23 15.62
C VAL A 189 8.16 -1.90 15.16
N LEU A 190 8.68 -1.49 14.00
CA LEU A 190 9.92 -2.06 13.45
C LEU A 190 11.13 -1.79 14.34
N THR A 191 11.21 -0.58 14.91
CA THR A 191 12.30 -0.17 15.80
C THR A 191 12.27 -0.98 17.09
N GLU A 192 11.10 -1.09 17.73
CA GLU A 192 10.94 -1.85 18.97
C GLU A 192 11.32 -3.32 18.79
N LEU A 193 10.95 -3.91 17.65
CA LEU A 193 11.18 -5.33 17.38
C LEU A 193 12.48 -5.62 16.62
N ASN A 194 13.31 -4.61 16.33
CA ASN A 194 14.48 -4.76 15.47
C ASN A 194 14.16 -5.56 14.19
N ALA A 195 13.08 -5.16 13.51
CA ALA A 195 12.55 -5.80 12.32
C ALA A 195 12.87 -4.97 11.07
N LEU A 196 12.95 -5.63 9.92
CA LEU A 196 13.22 -5.00 8.63
C LEU A 196 11.91 -4.87 7.84
N CYS A 197 11.74 -3.76 7.12
CA CYS A 197 10.65 -3.59 6.16
C CYS A 197 11.20 -3.26 4.78
N ILE A 198 10.66 -3.94 3.76
CA ILE A 198 10.83 -3.62 2.35
C ILE A 198 9.46 -3.18 1.84
N ALA A 199 9.37 -1.93 1.41
CA ALA A 199 8.14 -1.37 0.86
C ALA A 199 8.27 -1.14 -0.65
N ALA A 200 7.28 -1.61 -1.42
CA ALA A 200 7.10 -1.25 -2.82
C ALA A 200 6.07 -0.12 -2.89
N THR A 201 6.38 0.94 -3.63
CA THR A 201 5.56 2.15 -3.64
C THR A 201 5.71 2.92 -4.95
N HIS A 202 4.61 3.53 -5.36
CA HIS A 202 4.51 4.56 -6.38
C HIS A 202 4.24 5.94 -5.76
N SER A 203 4.31 6.06 -4.42
CA SER A 203 4.03 7.30 -3.72
C SER A 203 5.28 8.16 -3.52
N PRO A 204 5.34 9.36 -4.12
CA PRO A 204 6.42 10.32 -3.82
C PRO A 204 6.37 10.81 -2.36
N VAL A 205 5.23 10.67 -1.68
CA VAL A 205 5.09 11.01 -0.25
C VAL A 205 5.87 10.03 0.62
N LEU A 206 5.89 8.73 0.27
CA LEU A 206 6.73 7.77 0.98
C LEU A 206 8.22 8.03 0.73
N LEU A 207 8.58 8.43 -0.48
CA LEU A 207 9.95 8.86 -0.79
C LEU A 207 10.35 10.08 0.05
N GLN A 208 9.46 11.06 0.21
CA GLN A 208 9.66 12.25 1.04
C GLN A 208 9.97 11.90 2.50
N GLU A 209 9.44 10.79 3.01
CA GLU A 209 9.65 10.32 4.38
C GLU A 209 10.85 9.35 4.52
N THR A 210 11.58 9.06 3.44
CA THR A 210 12.61 8.02 3.42
C THR A 210 13.95 8.58 2.96
N LEU A 211 15.03 8.24 3.66
CA LEU A 211 16.39 8.62 3.25
C LEU A 211 16.77 7.95 1.92
N SER A 212 17.38 8.70 1.02
CA SER A 212 17.79 8.27 -0.33
C SER A 212 18.62 6.98 -0.32
N ARG A 213 19.50 6.82 0.68
CA ARG A 213 20.32 5.61 0.84
C ARG A 213 19.51 4.32 1.02
N HIS A 214 18.28 4.42 1.51
CA HIS A 214 17.35 3.29 1.70
C HIS A 214 16.39 3.11 0.52
N VAL A 215 16.46 3.96 -0.50
CA VAL A 215 15.60 3.89 -1.67
C VAL A 215 16.33 3.23 -2.84
N ARG A 216 15.61 2.39 -3.58
CA ARG A 216 16.05 1.82 -4.86
C ARG A 216 14.95 2.02 -5.88
N ARG A 217 15.33 2.46 -7.08
CA ARG A 217 14.41 2.61 -8.22
C ARG A 217 14.56 1.40 -9.11
N VAL A 218 13.44 0.74 -9.37
CA VAL A 218 13.38 -0.45 -10.22
C VAL A 218 12.70 -0.07 -11.52
N HIS A 219 13.41 -0.20 -12.64
CA HIS A 219 12.87 0.07 -13.97
C HIS A 219 12.92 -1.20 -14.81
N ARG A 220 11.87 -1.43 -15.58
CA ARG A 220 11.82 -2.51 -16.57
C ARG A 220 11.88 -1.93 -17.96
N ILE A 221 12.95 -2.24 -18.70
CA ILE A 221 13.13 -1.84 -20.10
C ILE A 221 13.08 -3.10 -20.96
N GLY A 222 11.93 -3.35 -21.59
CA GLY A 222 11.68 -4.60 -22.29
C GLY A 222 11.73 -5.80 -21.34
N GLY A 223 12.72 -6.69 -21.54
CA GLY A 223 12.96 -7.86 -20.68
C GLY A 223 13.98 -7.65 -19.56
N LEU A 224 14.67 -6.51 -19.51
CA LEU A 224 15.73 -6.23 -18.54
C LEU A 224 15.17 -5.46 -17.33
N ILE A 225 15.64 -5.81 -16.14
CA ILE A 225 15.38 -5.09 -14.89
C ILE A 225 16.63 -4.32 -14.51
N GLU A 226 16.52 -3.00 -14.42
CA GLU A 226 17.58 -2.12 -13.95
C GLU A 226 17.23 -1.60 -12.55
N VAL A 227 18.19 -1.66 -11.63
CA VAL A 227 18.04 -1.15 -10.26
C VAL A 227 19.03 -0.02 -10.04
N THR A 228 18.54 1.17 -9.76
CA THR A 228 19.36 2.38 -9.55
C THR A 228 19.07 3.03 -8.19
N THR A 229 19.94 3.91 -7.75
CA THR A 229 19.71 4.76 -6.56
C THR A 229 19.16 6.13 -6.99
N PRO A 230 18.39 6.83 -6.13
CA PRO A 230 18.02 8.22 -6.39
C PRO A 230 19.25 9.11 -6.62
N LYS A 231 19.11 10.14 -7.46
CA LYS A 231 20.17 11.11 -7.75
C LYS A 231 20.24 12.26 -6.74
N LEU A 232 19.18 12.44 -5.96
CA LEU A 232 18.99 13.49 -4.97
C LEU A 232 18.59 12.89 -3.62
N GLU A 233 18.69 13.68 -2.55
CA GLU A 233 18.17 13.26 -1.25
C GLU A 233 16.64 13.25 -1.30
N THR A 234 16.03 12.14 -0.90
CA THR A 234 14.57 11.99 -0.95
C THR A 234 13.90 12.49 0.32
N PHE A 235 14.57 12.40 1.47
CA PHE A 235 14.00 12.82 2.74
C PHE A 235 13.79 14.34 2.80
N GLY A 236 12.55 14.78 2.97
CA GLY A 236 12.16 16.19 3.06
C GLY A 236 12.15 16.94 1.72
N GLU A 237 12.36 16.26 0.59
CA GLU A 237 12.34 16.89 -0.74
C GLU A 237 10.92 17.25 -1.19
N ASN A 238 10.79 18.22 -2.11
CA ASN A 238 9.53 18.59 -2.72
C ASN A 238 8.89 17.40 -3.47
N VAL A 239 7.63 17.11 -3.16
CA VAL A 239 6.85 16.02 -3.78
C VAL A 239 6.84 16.11 -5.31
N GLY A 240 6.78 17.32 -5.89
CA GLY A 240 6.82 17.53 -7.33
C GLY A 240 8.18 17.15 -7.94
N ILE A 241 9.29 17.47 -7.26
CA ILE A 241 10.64 17.05 -7.67
C ILE A 241 10.78 15.52 -7.58
N LEU A 242 10.30 14.92 -6.48
CA LEU A 242 10.30 13.47 -6.31
C LEU A 242 9.47 12.77 -7.38
N THR A 243 8.31 13.33 -7.71
CA THR A 243 7.44 12.80 -8.77
C THR A 243 8.16 12.87 -10.13
N TYR A 244 8.82 13.99 -10.42
CA TYR A 244 9.59 14.15 -11.65
C TYR A 244 10.77 13.17 -11.71
N ASP A 245 11.56 13.05 -10.65
CA ASP A 245 12.71 12.14 -10.62
C ASP A 245 12.27 10.68 -10.73
N ALA A 246 11.33 10.24 -9.89
CA ALA A 246 10.92 8.84 -9.79
C ALA A 246 10.18 8.34 -11.03
N PHE A 247 9.24 9.14 -11.56
CA PHE A 247 8.34 8.71 -12.65
C PHE A 247 8.69 9.30 -14.01
N GLY A 248 9.68 10.22 -14.08
CA GLY A 248 10.06 10.85 -15.33
C GLY A 248 8.91 11.61 -15.99
N LEU A 249 7.95 12.13 -15.18
CA LEU A 249 6.84 12.96 -15.67
C LEU A 249 7.40 14.25 -16.27
N THR A 250 7.84 14.16 -17.52
CA THR A 250 8.09 15.33 -18.33
C THR A 250 6.74 15.90 -18.72
N ALA A 251 6.57 17.23 -18.65
CA ALA A 251 5.40 17.89 -19.24
C ALA A 251 5.23 17.54 -20.73
N ALA A 252 6.26 16.99 -21.38
CA ALA A 252 6.20 16.47 -22.74
C ALA A 252 5.37 15.16 -22.88
N SER A 253 5.20 14.36 -21.82
CA SER A 253 4.42 13.12 -21.86
C SER A 253 2.95 13.30 -21.43
N THR A 254 2.55 14.51 -21.03
CA THR A 254 1.20 14.78 -20.53
C THR A 254 0.29 15.32 -21.63
N ASP A 255 -0.89 14.71 -21.77
CA ASP A 255 -1.87 14.99 -22.82
C ASP A 255 -2.42 16.43 -22.78
N TYR A 256 -2.26 17.14 -21.66
CA TYR A 256 -2.77 18.51 -21.52
C TYR A 256 -2.07 19.50 -22.45
N HIS A 257 -0.79 19.30 -22.81
CA HIS A 257 -0.14 20.15 -23.81
C HIS A 257 -0.82 20.07 -25.18
N LYS A 258 -1.29 18.89 -25.60
CA LYS A 258 -2.07 18.74 -26.83
C LYS A 258 -3.40 19.47 -26.75
N VAL A 259 -4.06 19.44 -25.59
CA VAL A 259 -5.30 20.19 -25.36
C VAL A 259 -5.03 21.70 -25.46
N LEU A 260 -3.95 22.19 -24.84
CA LEU A 260 -3.55 23.60 -24.97
C LEU A 260 -3.20 23.97 -26.42
N ASP A 261 -2.51 23.09 -27.17
CA ASP A 261 -2.21 23.31 -28.58
C ASP A 261 -3.49 23.38 -29.44
N LEU A 262 -4.51 22.56 -29.13
CA LEU A 262 -5.83 22.62 -29.77
C LEU A 262 -6.55 23.94 -29.47
N LEU A 263 -6.51 24.41 -28.22
CA LEU A 263 -7.07 25.71 -27.83
C LEU A 263 -6.36 26.87 -28.56
N VAL A 264 -5.02 26.84 -28.64
CA VAL A 264 -4.24 27.83 -29.40
C VAL A 264 -4.54 27.79 -30.90
N SER A 265 -4.86 26.62 -31.43
CA SER A 265 -5.23 26.46 -32.84
C SER A 265 -6.61 27.07 -33.13
N GLY A 266 -7.57 26.87 -32.21
CA GLY A 266 -8.96 27.32 -32.35
C GLY A 266 -9.27 28.72 -31.81
N SER A 267 -8.31 29.40 -31.20
CA SER A 267 -8.47 30.76 -30.66
C SER A 267 -7.48 31.75 -31.29
N ASP A 268 -7.91 33.00 -31.40
CA ASP A 268 -7.13 34.08 -32.01
C ASP A 268 -6.35 34.89 -30.96
N SER A 269 -6.76 34.85 -29.70
CA SER A 269 -6.11 35.57 -28.61
C SER A 269 -5.88 34.71 -27.36
N LEU A 270 -4.93 35.15 -26.53
CA LEU A 270 -4.70 34.57 -25.20
C LEU A 270 -5.94 34.75 -24.31
N ASP A 271 -6.59 35.91 -24.40
CA ASP A 271 -7.73 36.27 -23.54
C ASP A 271 -8.93 35.32 -23.78
N ASP A 272 -9.15 34.89 -25.03
CA ASP A 272 -10.19 33.92 -25.37
C ASP A 272 -9.94 32.57 -24.68
N ILE A 273 -8.69 32.13 -24.63
CA ILE A 273 -8.31 30.89 -23.94
C ILE A 273 -8.38 31.08 -22.43
N GLU A 274 -7.89 32.20 -21.91
CA GLU A 274 -7.86 32.49 -20.47
C GLU A 274 -9.28 32.56 -19.88
N ALA A 275 -10.26 33.05 -20.65
CA ALA A 275 -11.67 33.06 -20.29
C ALA A 275 -12.30 31.67 -20.10
N LEU A 276 -11.70 30.61 -20.66
CA LEU A 276 -12.16 29.22 -20.50
C LEU A 276 -11.79 28.63 -19.13
N PHE A 277 -10.85 29.24 -18.40
CA PHE A 277 -10.37 28.73 -17.12
C PHE A 277 -10.95 29.54 -15.96
N GLN A 278 -11.66 28.87 -15.05
CA GLN A 278 -12.09 29.42 -13.76
C GLN A 278 -11.53 28.51 -12.65
N PRO A 279 -10.68 29.00 -11.73
CA PRO A 279 -10.41 30.41 -11.36
C PRO A 279 -9.37 31.16 -12.21
N GLY A 280 -8.85 30.56 -13.27
CA GLY A 280 -7.84 31.15 -14.16
C GLY A 280 -6.81 30.12 -14.59
N MET A 281 -6.07 30.40 -15.65
CA MET A 281 -5.05 29.49 -16.15
C MET A 281 -3.85 29.43 -15.18
N SER A 282 -3.31 28.23 -14.95
CA SER A 282 -2.10 28.10 -14.14
C SER A 282 -0.91 28.81 -14.80
N ALA A 283 0.06 29.27 -14.01
CA ALA A 283 1.25 29.95 -14.54
C ALA A 283 2.01 29.08 -15.57
N GLN A 284 2.07 27.77 -15.34
CA GLN A 284 2.73 26.82 -16.26
C GLN A 284 1.97 26.70 -17.59
N ALA A 285 0.64 26.53 -17.54
CA ALA A 285 -0.16 26.46 -18.75
C ALA A 285 -0.14 27.78 -19.53
N ARG A 286 -0.17 28.93 -18.84
CA ARG A 286 -0.12 30.25 -19.46
C ARG A 286 1.21 30.52 -20.15
N ALA A 287 2.32 30.16 -19.51
CA ALA A 287 3.66 30.25 -20.12
C ALA A 287 3.77 29.37 -21.38
N TYR A 288 3.20 28.17 -21.36
CA TYR A 288 3.17 27.28 -22.52
C TYR A 288 2.34 27.85 -23.68
N VAL A 289 1.11 28.29 -23.41
CA VAL A 289 0.19 28.90 -24.40
C VAL A 289 0.82 30.15 -25.04
N LEU A 290 1.45 31.02 -24.24
CA LEU A 290 2.18 32.19 -24.74
C LEU A 290 3.31 31.80 -25.70
N THR A 291 4.06 30.74 -25.37
CA THR A 291 5.13 30.22 -26.22
C THR A 291 4.58 29.71 -27.57
N GLN A 292 3.41 29.07 -27.57
CA GLN A 292 2.79 28.56 -28.79
C GLN A 292 2.19 29.67 -29.66
N PHE A 293 1.53 30.68 -29.08
CA PHE A 293 1.11 31.87 -29.84
C PHE A 293 2.28 32.62 -30.45
N ALA A 294 3.42 32.68 -29.76
CA ALA A 294 4.65 33.28 -30.29
C ALA A 294 5.23 32.49 -31.48
N ARG A 295 4.98 31.18 -31.55
CA ARG A 295 5.40 30.30 -32.67
C ARG A 295 4.45 30.33 -33.88
N LYS A 296 3.20 30.76 -33.69
CA LYS A 296 2.16 30.88 -34.75
C LYS A 296 2.33 32.15 -35.60
N LYS A 297 3.10 33.13 -35.12
CA LYS A 297 3.44 34.38 -35.81
C LYS A 297 4.72 34.21 -36.63
#